data_AF-A0A527XRA3-F1
#
_entry.id   AF-A0A527XRA3-F1
#
_cell.length_a   1.000
_cell.length_b   1.000
_cell.length_c   1.000
_cell.angle_alpha   90.00
_cell.angle_beta   90.00
_cell.angle_gamma   90.00
#
_symmetry.space_group_name_H-M   'P 1'
#
loop_
_entity.id
_entity.type
_entity.pdbx_description
1 polymer ?
#
loop_
_entity_poly.entity_id
_entity_poly.type
_entity_poly.pdbx_seq_one_letter_code
_entity_poly.pdbx_strand_id
1 'polypeptide(L)' 'MDFDLIVRGGTLPDGRIADIGIAGETIRAVEQKLPGSAPTEIDARGNLVSPPFV' A
#
# COMPACT_ATOMS: atom_id res chain seq x y z
N MET A 1 -16.50 0.25 -2.43
CA MET A 1 -15.32 1.10 -2.20
C MET A 1 -14.53 0.36 -1.15
N ASP A 2 -13.58 -0.45 -1.59
CA ASP A 2 -13.03 -1.51 -0.74
C ASP A 2 -11.85 -1.02 0.11
N PHE A 3 -11.30 0.15 -0.23
CA PHE A 3 -10.19 0.81 0.45
C PHE A 3 -10.44 2.32 0.58
N ASP A 4 -9.97 2.89 1.69
CA ASP A 4 -9.96 4.33 1.96
C ASP A 4 -8.63 4.96 1.48
N LEU A 5 -7.54 4.19 1.56
CA LEU A 5 -6.19 4.56 1.15
C LEU A 5 -5.53 3.40 0.42
N ILE A 6 -4.84 3.71 -0.70
CA ILE A 6 -3.89 2.79 -1.32
C ILE A 6 -2.51 3.45 -1.40
N VAL A 7 -1.48 2.76 -0.91
CA VAL A 7 -0.07 3.09 -1.20
C VAL A 7 0.36 2.25 -2.40
N ARG A 8 0.73 2.90 -3.51
CA ARG A 8 1.05 2.27 -4.79
C ARG A 8 2.55 2.03 -4.94
N GLY A 9 2.92 0.85 -5.44
CA GLY A 9 4.28 0.54 -5.89
C GLY A 9 5.36 0.75 -4.83
N GLY A 10 5.10 0.41 -3.57
CA GLY A 10 6.08 0.48 -2.48
C GLY A 10 6.99 -0.75 -2.46
N THR A 11 8.27 -0.54 -2.17
CA THR A 11 9.21 -1.65 -1.90
C THR A 11 9.10 -2.03 -0.43
N LEU A 12 8.75 -3.28 -0.15
CA LEU A 12 8.65 -3.84 1.21
C LEU A 12 10.04 -4.19 1.77
N PRO A 13 10.19 -4.38 3.09
CA PRO A 13 11.49 -4.71 3.69
C PRO A 13 12.12 -6.02 3.19
N ASP A 14 11.32 -6.91 2.61
CA ASP A 14 11.78 -8.16 1.99
C ASP A 14 12.17 -8.00 0.50
N GLY A 15 12.11 -6.79 -0.04
CA GLY A 15 12.48 -6.45 -1.41
C GLY A 15 11.34 -6.62 -2.44
N ARG A 16 10.16 -7.10 -2.05
CA ARG A 16 9.01 -7.17 -2.97
C ARG A 16 8.44 -5.78 -3.24
N ILE A 17 7.98 -5.53 -4.47
CA ILE A 17 7.19 -4.34 -4.80
C ILE A 17 5.71 -4.69 -4.71
N ALA A 18 4.93 -3.89 -3.99
CA ALA A 18 3.51 -4.10 -3.78
C ALA A 18 2.71 -2.80 -3.64
N ASP A 19 1.43 -2.90 -3.99
CA ASP A 19 0.39 -1.99 -3.55
C ASP A 19 -0.14 -2.46 -2.17
N ILE A 20 -0.43 -1.51 -1.28
CA ILE A 20 -0.99 -1.75 0.05
C ILE A 20 -2.33 -1.06 0.16
N GLY A 21 -3.40 -1.85 0.32
CA GLY A 21 -4.77 -1.37 0.48
C GLY A 21 -5.17 -1.31 1.94
N ILE A 22 -5.67 -0.16 2.38
CA ILE A 22 -6.06 0.12 3.76
C ILE A 22 -7.55 0.48 3.82
N ALA A 23 -8.26 -0.09 4.79
CA ALA A 23 -9.63 0.28 5.13
C ALA A 23 -9.73 0.55 6.64
N GLY A 24 -10.17 1.75 7.00
CA GLY A 24 -10.09 2.28 8.37
C GLY A 24 -8.66 2.22 8.90
N GLU A 25 -8.47 1.46 9.98
CA GLU A 25 -7.19 1.33 10.69
C GLU A 25 -6.45 0.03 10.33
N THR A 26 -6.91 -0.72 9.31
CA THR A 26 -6.41 -2.06 9.00
C THR A 26 -5.85 -2.15 7.59
N ILE A 27 -4.68 -2.78 7.44
CA ILE A 27 -4.16 -3.24 6.15
C ILE A 27 -5.03 -4.41 5.69
N ARG A 28 -5.82 -4.20 4.63
CA ARG A 28 -6.77 -5.19 4.11
C ARG A 28 -6.19 -6.06 3.00
N ALA A 29 -5.22 -5.54 2.25
CA ALA A 29 -4.56 -6.28 1.18
C ALA A 29 -3.13 -5.78 0.93
N VAL A 30 -2.25 -6.69 0.53
CA VAL A 30 -0.88 -6.41 0.06
C VAL A 30 -0.64 -7.28 -1.16
N GLU A 31 -0.61 -6.68 -2.34
CA GLU A 31 -0.55 -7.40 -3.63
C GLU A 31 0.39 -6.69 -4.60
N GLN A 32 0.95 -7.39 -5.59
CA GLN A 32 1.86 -6.76 -6.57
C GLN A 32 1.19 -5.59 -7.32
N LYS A 33 -0.12 -5.70 -7.58
CA LYS A 33 -0.94 -4.66 -8.20
C LYS A 33 -2.39 -4.80 -7.75
N LEU A 34 -2.90 -3.83 -7.00
CA LEU A 34 -4.29 -3.86 -6.55
C LEU A 34 -5.22 -3.32 -7.66
N PRO A 35 -6.29 -4.05 -8.03
CA PRO A 35 -7.30 -3.53 -8.95
C PRO A 35 -8.11 -2.41 -8.29
N GLY A 36 -8.65 -1.51 -9.11
CA GLY A 36 -9.51 -0.41 -8.66
C GLY A 36 -8.74 0.79 -8.11
N SER A 37 -9.47 1.70 -7.46
CA SER A 37 -8.94 2.94 -6.88
C SER A 37 -9.51 3.21 -5.49
N ALA A 38 -8.85 4.09 -4.75
CA ALA A 38 -9.30 4.60 -3.44
C ALA A 38 -9.46 6.13 -3.48
N PRO A 39 -10.25 6.72 -2.56
CA PRO A 39 -10.34 8.17 -2.42
C PRO A 39 -8.98 8.84 -2.20
N THR A 40 -8.07 8.16 -1.51
CA THR A 40 -6.68 8.60 -1.32
C THR A 40 -5.73 7.58 -1.94
N GLU A 41 -4.83 8.06 -2.79
CA GLU A 41 -3.73 7.25 -3.33
C GLU A 41 -2.39 7.96 -3.15
N ILE A 42 -1.40 7.21 -2.69
CA ILE A 42 -0.02 7.69 -2.52
C ILE A 42 0.88 6.85 -3.42
N ASP A 43 1.51 7.46 -4.41
CA ASP A 43 2.54 6.81 -5.22
C ASP A 43 3.87 6.79 -4.47
N ALA A 44 4.29 5.60 -4.02
CA ALA A 44 5.56 5.43 -3.32
C ALA A 44 6.78 5.48 -4.26
N ARG A 45 6.57 5.43 -5.59
CA ARG A 45 7.61 5.52 -6.61
C ARG A 45 8.74 4.49 -6.43
N GLY A 46 8.42 3.30 -5.92
CA GLY A 46 9.40 2.26 -5.62
C GLY A 46 10.20 2.47 -4.34
N ASN A 47 9.94 3.53 -3.56
CA ASN A 47 10.63 3.76 -2.29
C ASN A 47 10.20 2.74 -1.22
N LEU A 48 11.00 2.64 -0.15
CA LEU A 48 10.71 1.78 0.99
C LEU A 48 9.38 2.16 1.65
N VAL A 49 8.52 1.16 1.84
CA VAL A 49 7.34 1.24 2.70
C VAL A 49 7.52 0.22 3.83
N SER A 50 7.56 0.70 5.06
CA SER A 50 7.82 -0.13 6.25
C SER A 50 6.79 0.13 7.34
N PRO A 51 6.67 -0.77 8.33
CA PRO A 51 6.10 -0.41 9.61
C PRO A 51 6.83 0.80 10.24
N PRO A 52 6.19 1.52 11.18
CA PRO A 52 6.83 2.60 11.92
C PRO A 52 7.99 2.09 12.77
N PHE A 53 8.98 2.96 13.02
CA PHE A 53 10.09 2.69 13.94
C PHE A 53 9.64 2.79 15.40
N VAL A 54 10.32 2.05 16.28
CA VAL A 54 10.17 2.07 17.75
C VAL A 54 11.38 2.72 18.39
#